data_AF-A0A951DQL5-F1
#
_entry.id   AF-A0A951DQL5-F1
#
_cell.length_a   1.000
_cell.length_b   1.000
_cell.length_c   1.000
_cell.angle_alpha   90.00
_cell.angle_beta   90.00
_cell.angle_gamma   90.00
#
_symmetry.space_group_name_H-M   'P 1'
#
loop_
_entity.id
_entity.type
_entity.pdbx_description
1 polymer ?
#
loop_
_entity_poly.entity_id
_entity_poly.type
_entity_poly.pdbx_seq_one_letter_code
_entity_poly.pdbx_strand_id
1 'polypeptide(L)'
;MGRMPPGTPGPDKPIYTLSVAAEILATHPRTLMMYETVGLVTPHRTPTNRRRYTQHDLNKLQVVQRLTRSYGVNLAGVRQLLKLLAILKKNRLEPPAELRGIDLNLLEPAG
;
A
#
# COMPACT_ATOMS: atom_id res chain seq x y z
N MET A 1 17.65 23.63 24.71
CA MET A 1 17.69 22.74 23.52
C MET A 1 16.46 21.84 23.54
N GLY A 2 15.39 22.20 22.83
CA GLY A 2 14.25 21.30 22.65
C GLY A 2 14.66 20.15 21.73
N ARG A 3 14.48 18.91 22.17
CA ARG A 3 14.72 17.73 21.33
C ARG A 3 13.82 17.85 20.09
N MET A 4 14.42 17.99 18.91
CA MET A 4 13.76 17.78 17.63
C MET A 4 13.00 16.45 17.71
N PRO A 5 11.70 16.36 17.35
CA PRO A 5 11.05 15.06 17.23
C PRO A 5 11.90 14.19 16.30
N PRO A 6 12.09 12.90 16.60
CA PRO A 6 12.88 12.02 15.74
C PRO A 6 12.34 12.15 14.32
N GLY A 7 13.23 12.47 13.39
CA GLY A 7 12.89 12.70 11.99
C GLY A 7 11.92 11.64 11.51
N THR A 8 10.89 12.06 10.77
CA THR A 8 9.89 11.17 10.17
C THR A 8 10.59 9.94 9.64
N PRO A 9 10.30 8.75 10.19
CA PRO A 9 10.99 7.55 9.76
C PRO A 9 10.81 7.39 8.26
N GLY A 10 11.89 6.98 7.58
CA GLY A 10 11.87 6.75 6.13
C GLY A 10 10.71 5.85 5.71
N PRO A 11 10.20 5.98 4.48
CA PRO A 11 8.95 5.36 4.06
C PRO A 11 8.96 3.82 4.16
N ASP A 12 10.12 3.19 4.13
CA ASP A 12 10.32 1.74 4.31
C ASP A 12 10.33 1.28 5.77
N LYS A 13 10.31 2.19 6.76
CA LYS A 13 10.37 1.77 8.17
C LYS A 13 9.02 1.15 8.59
N PRO A 14 8.99 -0.11 9.05
CA PRO A 14 7.75 -0.78 9.41
C PRO A 14 7.29 -0.38 10.81
N ILE A 15 6.56 0.75 10.92
CA ILE A 15 6.15 1.32 12.20
C ILE A 15 4.65 1.18 12.49
N TYR A 16 3.80 1.11 11.46
CA TYR A 16 2.36 1.17 11.62
C TYR A 16 1.80 -0.19 12.05
N THR A 17 0.93 -0.23 13.06
CA THR A 17 0.17 -1.44 13.42
C THR A 17 -1.03 -1.62 12.49
N LEU A 18 -1.72 -2.77 12.56
CA LEU A 18 -2.99 -2.93 11.84
C LEU A 18 -4.02 -1.88 12.23
N SER A 19 -4.16 -1.57 13.53
CA SER A 19 -5.15 -0.60 14.00
C SER A 19 -4.84 0.79 13.46
N VAL A 20 -3.58 1.22 13.51
CA VAL A 20 -3.17 2.53 12.97
C VAL A 20 -3.32 2.56 11.44
N ALA A 21 -2.95 1.49 10.75
CA ALA A 21 -3.17 1.38 9.30
C ALA A 21 -4.66 1.48 8.94
N ALA A 22 -5.53 0.79 9.68
CA ALA A 22 -6.98 0.83 9.50
C ALA A 22 -7.56 2.24 9.67
N GLU A 23 -7.08 2.97 10.67
CA GLU A 23 -7.47 4.36 10.92
C GLU A 23 -7.02 5.30 9.79
N ILE A 24 -5.74 5.27 9.42
CA ILE A 24 -5.18 6.07 8.32
C ILE A 24 -5.92 5.82 7.00
N LEU A 25 -6.25 4.55 6.76
CA LEU A 25 -6.90 4.09 5.53
C LEU A 25 -8.43 4.18 5.59
N ALA A 26 -9.01 4.71 6.67
CA ALA A 26 -10.45 4.78 6.93
C ALA A 26 -11.16 3.47 6.53
N THR A 27 -10.61 2.34 6.99
CA THR A 27 -11.01 0.99 6.55
C THR A 27 -11.05 0.04 7.72
N HIS A 28 -12.00 -0.90 7.71
CA HIS A 28 -12.11 -1.90 8.77
C HIS A 28 -10.88 -2.83 8.82
N PRO A 29 -10.34 -3.16 10.01
CA PRO A 29 -9.16 -4.04 10.15
C PRO A 29 -9.31 -5.40 9.45
N ARG A 30 -10.53 -5.96 9.41
CA ARG A 30 -10.85 -7.21 8.69
C ARG A 30 -10.54 -7.12 7.19
N THR A 31 -10.80 -5.97 6.58
CA THR A 31 -10.59 -5.74 5.14
C THR A 31 -9.10 -5.69 4.83
N LEU A 32 -8.29 -5.05 5.67
CA LEU A 32 -6.82 -5.07 5.51
C LEU A 32 -6.26 -6.50 5.64
N MET A 33 -6.75 -7.28 6.61
CA MET A 33 -6.36 -8.69 6.74
C MET A 33 -6.77 -9.53 5.51
N MET A 34 -7.90 -9.21 4.89
CA MET A 34 -8.31 -9.83 3.63
C MET A 34 -7.33 -9.47 2.51
N TYR A 35 -6.92 -8.20 2.38
CA TYR A 35 -5.94 -7.75 1.41
C TYR A 35 -4.56 -8.43 1.59
N GLU A 36 -4.11 -8.61 2.84
CA GLU A 36 -2.92 -9.41 3.17
C GLU A 36 -3.06 -10.86 2.73
N THR A 37 -4.20 -11.50 3.05
CA THR A 37 -4.44 -12.92 2.78
C THR A 37 -4.42 -13.23 1.30
N VAL A 38 -4.93 -12.30 0.48
CA VAL A 38 -4.89 -12.45 -0.97
C VAL A 38 -3.55 -12.00 -1.59
N GLY A 39 -2.59 -11.51 -0.80
CA GLY A 39 -1.26 -11.13 -1.26
C GLY A 39 -1.19 -9.77 -1.96
N LEU A 40 -2.08 -8.84 -1.65
CA LEU A 40 -2.01 -7.46 -2.16
C LEU A 40 -0.97 -6.60 -1.42
N VAL A 41 -0.66 -6.98 -0.18
CA VAL A 41 0.37 -6.35 0.66
C VAL A 41 1.00 -7.43 1.54
N THR A 42 2.28 -7.28 1.85
CA THR A 42 3.01 -8.20 2.73
C THR A 42 3.68 -7.38 3.84
N PRO A 43 3.03 -7.21 5.01
CA PRO A 43 3.60 -6.43 6.09
C PRO A 43 4.83 -7.13 6.68
N HIS A 44 5.77 -6.33 7.17
CA HIS A 44 6.89 -6.83 7.95
C HIS A 44 6.39 -7.46 9.26
N ARG A 45 7.03 -8.55 9.71
CA ARG A 45 6.74 -9.20 10.99
C ARG A 45 7.90 -9.01 11.95
N THR A 46 7.64 -8.48 13.13
CA THR A 46 8.63 -8.37 14.22
C THR A 46 9.07 -9.75 14.73
N PRO A 47 10.17 -9.86 15.52
CA PRO A 47 10.53 -11.10 16.20
C PRO A 47 9.40 -11.70 17.05
N THR A 48 8.56 -10.86 17.67
CA THR A 48 7.35 -11.27 18.40
C THR A 48 6.15 -11.61 17.49
N ASN A 49 6.36 -11.83 16.19
CA ASN A 49 5.36 -12.14 15.17
C ASN A 49 4.23 -11.10 15.00
N ARG A 50 4.41 -9.87 15.50
CA ARG A 50 3.49 -8.75 15.27
C ARG A 50 3.72 -8.13 13.90
N ARG A 51 2.64 -7.91 13.15
CA ARG A 51 2.66 -7.20 11.86
C ARG A 51 2.95 -5.71 12.03
N ARG A 52 3.72 -5.18 11.10
CA ARG A 52 4.07 -3.77 10.97
C ARG A 52 4.05 -3.38 9.50
N TYR A 53 3.31 -2.32 9.18
CA TYR A 53 3.26 -1.75 7.84
C TYR A 53 4.25 -0.60 7.74
N THR A 54 4.81 -0.48 6.55
CA THR A 54 5.61 0.65 6.09
C THR A 54 4.68 1.73 5.52
N GLN A 55 5.21 2.92 5.22
CA GLN A 55 4.44 3.92 4.48
C GLN A 55 4.12 3.42 3.06
N HIS A 56 5.03 2.68 2.43
CA HIS A 56 4.80 2.08 1.11
C HIS A 56 3.65 1.06 1.10
N ASP A 57 3.52 0.27 2.16
CA ASP A 57 2.38 -0.63 2.32
C ASP A 57 1.06 0.15 2.36
N LEU A 58 1.00 1.26 3.11
CA LEU A 58 -0.19 2.10 3.20
C LEU A 58 -0.51 2.74 1.84
N ASN A 59 0.49 3.27 1.15
CA ASN A 59 0.34 3.86 -0.18
C ASN A 59 -0.21 2.82 -1.19
N LYS A 60 0.33 1.60 -1.20
CA LYS A 60 -0.18 0.49 -2.02
C LYS A 60 -1.62 0.13 -1.65
N LEU A 61 -1.95 0.09 -0.36
CA LEU A 61 -3.31 -0.18 0.11
C LEU A 61 -4.31 0.92 -0.29
N GLN A 62 -3.90 2.18 -0.38
CA GLN A 62 -4.73 3.26 -0.94
C GLN A 62 -5.04 3.03 -2.42
N VAL A 63 -4.05 2.59 -3.21
CA VAL A 63 -4.28 2.24 -4.63
C VAL A 63 -5.25 1.07 -4.74
N VAL A 64 -5.10 0.03 -3.91
CA VAL A 64 -6.03 -1.11 -3.84
C VAL A 64 -7.46 -0.64 -3.55
N GLN A 65 -7.64 0.27 -2.58
CA GLN A 65 -8.96 0.82 -2.27
C GLN A 65 -9.56 1.60 -3.43
N ARG A 66 -8.75 2.42 -4.11
CA ARG A 66 -9.23 3.18 -5.27
C ARG A 66 -9.69 2.25 -6.39
N LEU A 67 -8.91 1.22 -6.69
CA LEU A 67 -9.25 0.22 -7.70
C LEU A 67 -10.53 -0.56 -7.37
N THR A 68 -10.73 -0.92 -6.11
CA THR A 68 -11.94 -1.64 -5.68
C THR A 68 -13.17 -0.74 -5.60
N ARG A 69 -13.05 0.46 -5.03
CA ARG A 69 -14.20 1.35 -4.74
C ARG A 69 -14.59 2.22 -5.92
N SER A 70 -13.63 2.80 -6.63
CA SER A 70 -13.91 3.75 -7.73
C SER A 70 -13.99 3.05 -9.09
N TYR A 71 -13.16 2.04 -9.31
CA TYR A 71 -13.09 1.33 -10.59
C TYR A 71 -13.84 -0.01 -10.60
N GLY A 72 -14.43 -0.43 -9.47
CA GLY A 72 -15.20 -1.67 -9.36
C GLY A 72 -14.39 -2.95 -9.59
N VAL A 73 -13.05 -2.88 -9.50
CA VAL A 73 -12.17 -4.01 -9.80
C VAL A 73 -12.18 -4.99 -8.63
N ASN A 74 -12.46 -6.27 -8.89
CA ASN A 74 -12.36 -7.30 -7.86
C ASN A 74 -10.90 -7.56 -7.44
N LEU A 75 -10.67 -8.22 -6.30
CA LEU A 75 -9.31 -8.40 -5.77
C LEU A 75 -8.38 -9.19 -6.68
N ALA A 76 -8.90 -10.12 -7.48
CA ALA A 76 -8.08 -10.84 -8.46
C ALA A 76 -7.61 -9.92 -9.58
N GLY A 77 -8.52 -9.08 -10.09
CA GLY A 77 -8.21 -8.03 -11.06
C GLY A 77 -7.21 -7.01 -10.49
N VAL A 78 -7.39 -6.56 -9.25
CA VAL A 78 -6.45 -5.64 -8.59
C VAL A 78 -5.03 -6.22 -8.56
N ARG A 79 -4.88 -7.51 -8.20
CA ARG A 79 -3.55 -8.15 -8.20
C ARG A 79 -2.87 -8.11 -9.57
N GLN A 80 -3.60 -8.43 -10.63
CA GLN A 80 -3.04 -8.40 -11.98
C GLN A 80 -2.75 -6.97 -12.43
N LEU A 81 -3.65 -6.04 -12.12
CA LEU A 81 -3.49 -4.65 -12.48
C LEU A 81 -2.30 -4.01 -11.79
N LEU A 82 -2.08 -4.26 -10.50
CA LEU A 82 -0.89 -3.79 -9.80
C LEU A 82 0.41 -4.30 -10.44
N LYS A 83 0.45 -5.55 -10.90
CA LYS A 83 1.61 -6.10 -11.63
C LYS A 83 1.82 -5.39 -12.96
N LEU A 84 0.76 -5.18 -13.73
CA LEU A 84 0.82 -4.46 -15.00
C LEU A 84 1.28 -3.02 -14.81
N LEU A 85 0.72 -2.29 -13.84
CA LEU A 85 1.12 -0.92 -13.50
C LEU A 85 2.60 -0.84 -13.08
N ALA A 86 3.10 -1.81 -12.32
CA ALA A 86 4.52 -1.89 -11.98
C ALA A 86 5.41 -2.11 -13.22
N ILE A 87 4.97 -2.94 -14.18
CA ILE A 87 5.67 -3.16 -15.45
C ILE A 87 5.68 -1.86 -16.29
N LEU A 88 4.54 -1.18 -16.41
CA LEU A 88 4.47 0.10 -17.13
C LEU A 88 5.42 1.13 -16.53
N LYS A 89 5.39 1.31 -15.21
CA LYS A 89 6.31 2.20 -14.49
C LYS A 89 7.78 1.84 -14.72
N LYS A 90 8.15 0.55 -14.59
CA LYS A 90 9.52 0.06 -14.82
C LYS A 90 10.02 0.39 -16.23
N ASN A 91 9.15 0.29 -17.23
CA ASN A 91 9.46 0.59 -18.63
C ASN A 91 9.23 2.06 -19.01
N ARG A 92 8.89 2.92 -18.04
CA ARG A 92 8.58 4.35 -18.26
C ARG A 92 7.46 4.56 -19.29
N LEU A 93 6.48 3.67 -19.28
CA LEU A 93 5.29 3.74 -20.11
C LEU A 93 4.14 4.41 -19.36
N GLU A 94 3.42 5.26 -20.07
CA GLU A 94 2.22 5.91 -19.57
C GLU A 94 1.07 4.88 -19.41
N PRO A 95 0.34 4.90 -18.28
CA PRO A 95 -0.88 4.13 -18.14
C PRO A 95 -1.98 4.56 -19.13
N PRO A 96 -2.94 3.66 -19.42
CA PRO A 96 -4.17 4.03 -20.09
C PRO A 96 -4.83 5.25 -19.44
N ALA A 97 -5.49 6.10 -20.24
CA ALA A 97 -6.04 7.37 -19.78
C ALA A 97 -6.99 7.20 -18.59
N GLU A 98 -7.71 6.09 -18.55
CA GLU A 98 -8.65 5.69 -17.51
C GLU A 98 -7.96 5.50 -16.15
N LEU A 99 -6.69 5.10 -16.15
CA LEU A 99 -5.90 4.80 -14.95
C LEU A 99 -4.97 5.96 -14.54
N ARG A 100 -4.94 7.08 -15.27
CA ARG A 100 -4.10 8.25 -14.92
C ARG A 100 -4.46 8.87 -13.57
N GLY A 101 -5.69 8.66 -13.09
CA GLY A 101 -6.09 9.07 -11.74
C GLY A 101 -5.43 8.25 -10.63
N ILE A 102 -4.75 7.15 -10.96
CA ILE A 102 -4.03 6.31 -9.99
C ILE A 102 -2.59 6.80 -9.93
N ASP A 103 -2.22 7.32 -8.76
CA ASP A 103 -0.88 7.85 -8.54
C ASP A 103 0.12 6.69 -8.43
N LEU A 104 0.85 6.39 -9.51
CA LEU A 104 1.79 5.25 -9.59
C LEU A 104 3.03 5.42 -8.70
N ASN A 105 3.28 6.64 -8.23
CA ASN A 105 4.31 6.92 -7.25
C ASN A 105 3.97 6.28 -5.89
N LEU A 106 2.71 5.89 -5.66
CA LEU A 106 2.31 5.15 -4.46
C LEU A 106 2.70 3.66 -4.51
N LEU A 107 3.15 3.15 -5.66
CA LEU A 107 3.56 1.76 -5.88
C LEU A 107 5.07 1.54 -5.81
N GLU A 108 5.84 2.43 -5.15
CA GLU A 108 7.27 2.20 -4.94
C GLU A 108 7.53 0.81 -4.34
N PRO A 109 8.57 0.09 -4.81
CA PRO A 109 8.99 -1.14 -4.17
C PRO A 109 9.44 -0.84 -2.73
N ALA A 110 9.13 -1.75 -1.82
CA ALA A 110 9.85 -1.77 -0.55
C ALA A 110 11.32 -2.10 -0.88
N GLY A 111 12.23 -1.28 -0.35
CA GLY A 111 13.68 -1.53 -0.44
C GLY A 111 14.08 -2.87 0.17
#